data_AF-A0A0F9V044-F1
#
_entry.id   AF-A0A0F9V044-F1
#
_cell.length_a   1.000
_cell.length_b   1.000
_cell.length_c   1.000
_cell.angle_alpha   90.00
_cell.angle_beta   90.00
_cell.angle_gamma   90.00
#
_symmetry.space_group_name_H-M   'P 1'
#
loop_
_entity.id
_entity.type
_entity.pdbx_description
1 polymer ?
#
loop_
_entity_poly.entity_id
_entity_poly.type
_entity_poly.pdbx_seq_one_letter_code
_entity_poly.pdbx_strand_id
1 'polypeptide(L)'
;MSLYNETDPVPKDLDLSTPTEGASPPAEINNAIREVKRVLKVENAVITTTGNLQLSEQHSTVLINGAHTITLPTIANVSSSTFTKRYRLINISSSTGVLKTKAGAETLNGSDYSSTGLNLAVQYAEYLVYGNGTVWYMETVVTTDTISELTAAAGVTIDSCTIKDGGVEAVTDQGGGANLLLKVIEIGDWDMDAASSHNVAHGIGASYKNIRSISGIIRDDDDTNYYKLELIQLDGVPQGGVSLIGSVNIQLERFATGTFDAAAFDDFGGVQGNRGWVTIGYIE
;
A
#
# COMPACT_ATOMS: atom_id res chain seq x y z
N MET A 1 -40.05 -11.59 86.16
CA MET A 1 -39.46 -11.06 84.92
C MET A 1 -38.38 -12.03 84.48
N SER A 2 -38.66 -12.91 83.52
CA SER A 2 -37.63 -13.65 82.80
C SER A 2 -38.23 -14.04 81.45
N LEU A 3 -37.77 -13.35 80.41
CA LEU A 3 -38.01 -13.65 79.01
C LEU A 3 -36.82 -14.48 78.54
N TYR A 4 -36.97 -15.81 78.50
CA TYR A 4 -36.12 -16.66 77.68
C TYR A 4 -36.98 -17.12 76.50
N ASN A 5 -36.63 -16.65 75.31
CA ASN A 5 -37.30 -16.98 74.07
C ASN A 5 -36.61 -18.23 73.49
N GLU A 6 -37.35 -19.33 73.38
CA GLU A 6 -36.89 -20.69 73.11
C GLU A 6 -36.60 -20.95 71.61
N THR A 7 -36.08 -19.94 70.90
CA THR A 7 -36.02 -19.96 69.43
C THR A 7 -34.65 -20.19 68.82
N ASP A 8 -33.60 -20.47 69.61
CA ASP A 8 -32.30 -20.76 69.01
C ASP A 8 -32.19 -22.25 68.63
N PRO A 9 -32.09 -22.60 67.34
CA PRO A 9 -31.97 -23.98 66.91
C PRO A 9 -30.65 -24.58 67.37
N VAL A 10 -30.72 -25.65 68.15
CA VAL A 10 -29.57 -26.45 68.57
C VAL A 10 -28.82 -26.94 67.32
N PRO A 11 -27.48 -26.81 67.24
CA PRO A 11 -26.69 -27.32 66.13
C PRO A 11 -26.96 -28.82 65.97
N LYS A 12 -27.56 -29.21 64.85
CA LYS A 12 -27.88 -30.60 64.56
C LYS A 12 -26.56 -31.35 64.36
N ASP A 13 -26.27 -32.26 65.28
CA ASP A 13 -25.10 -33.13 65.22
C ASP A 13 -25.13 -33.91 63.89
N LEU A 14 -24.01 -33.93 63.17
CA LEU A 14 -23.93 -34.58 61.86
C LEU A 14 -24.17 -36.08 62.04
N ASP A 15 -25.29 -36.56 61.50
CA ASP A 15 -25.60 -37.98 61.48
C ASP A 15 -24.57 -38.72 60.63
N LEU A 16 -23.67 -39.43 61.30
CA LEU A 16 -22.61 -40.24 60.71
C LEU A 16 -23.05 -41.68 60.40
N SER A 17 -24.36 -41.97 60.43
CA SER A 17 -24.83 -43.27 59.95
C SER A 17 -24.50 -43.42 58.47
N THR A 18 -23.94 -44.59 58.13
CA THR A 18 -23.47 -44.91 56.78
C THR A 18 -24.63 -44.74 55.79
N PRO A 19 -24.50 -43.88 54.77
CA PRO A 19 -25.62 -43.57 53.89
C PRO A 19 -26.10 -44.84 53.21
N THR A 20 -27.39 -45.10 53.30
CA THR A 20 -28.04 -46.23 52.63
C THR A 20 -27.87 -46.06 51.13
N GLU A 21 -27.32 -47.07 50.44
CA GLU A 21 -27.08 -47.02 49.00
C GLU A 21 -28.41 -46.75 48.26
N GLY A 22 -28.50 -45.58 47.62
CA GLY A 22 -29.73 -45.05 47.01
C GLY A 22 -30.31 -43.80 47.67
N ALA A 23 -29.82 -43.39 48.84
CA ALA A 23 -30.14 -42.08 49.41
C ALA A 23 -29.42 -40.97 48.63
N SER A 24 -30.12 -39.86 48.38
CA SER A 24 -29.52 -38.69 47.72
C SER A 24 -28.30 -38.20 48.53
N PRO A 25 -27.16 -37.91 47.90
CA PRO A 25 -25.94 -37.50 48.61
C PRO A 25 -26.22 -36.30 49.54
N PRO A 26 -25.50 -36.19 50.68
CA PRO A 26 -25.57 -35.00 51.53
C PRO A 26 -25.36 -33.72 50.71
N ALA A 27 -26.09 -32.66 51.09
CA ALA A 27 -26.11 -31.39 50.34
C ALA A 27 -24.71 -30.81 50.08
N GLU A 28 -23.75 -31.09 50.96
CA GLU A 28 -22.35 -30.65 50.87
C GLU A 28 -21.61 -31.30 49.69
N ILE A 29 -21.78 -32.60 49.48
CA ILE A 29 -21.21 -33.32 48.34
C ILE A 29 -21.84 -32.81 47.03
N ASN A 30 -23.15 -32.54 47.05
CA ASN A 30 -23.84 -31.96 45.90
C ASN A 30 -23.34 -30.54 45.57
N ASN A 31 -22.96 -29.75 46.58
CA ASN A 31 -22.39 -28.42 46.39
C ASN A 31 -20.97 -28.48 45.82
N ALA A 32 -20.12 -29.37 46.33
CA ALA A 32 -18.77 -29.56 45.80
C ALA A 32 -18.78 -30.03 44.33
N ILE A 33 -19.65 -30.99 44.00
CA ILE A 33 -19.85 -31.45 42.61
C ILE A 33 -20.37 -30.31 41.72
N ARG A 34 -21.24 -29.43 42.24
CA ARG A 34 -21.76 -28.27 41.51
C ARG A 34 -20.66 -27.26 41.20
N GLU A 35 -19.74 -27.05 42.14
CA GLU A 35 -18.64 -26.10 42.00
C GLU A 35 -17.56 -26.57 41.03
N VAL A 36 -17.16 -27.85 41.09
CA VAL A 36 -16.22 -28.44 40.12
C VAL A 36 -16.77 -28.37 38.69
N LYS A 37 -18.07 -28.64 38.52
CA LYS A 37 -18.75 -28.50 37.22
C LYS A 37 -18.81 -27.04 36.76
N ARG A 38 -18.93 -26.08 37.67
CA ARG A 38 -18.92 -24.65 37.36
C ARG A 38 -17.56 -24.22 36.82
N VAL A 39 -16.47 -24.60 37.49
CA VAL A 39 -15.10 -24.24 37.11
C VAL A 39 -14.72 -24.82 35.75
N LEU A 40 -14.98 -26.10 35.52
CA LEU A 40 -14.70 -26.76 34.23
C LEU A 40 -15.48 -26.15 33.06
N LYS A 41 -16.69 -25.64 33.31
CA LYS A 41 -17.53 -24.96 32.31
C LYS A 41 -17.02 -23.55 31.96
N VAL A 42 -16.27 -22.92 32.85
CA VAL A 42 -15.74 -21.55 32.69
C VAL A 42 -14.40 -21.54 31.93
N GLU A 43 -13.51 -22.51 32.18
CA GLU A 43 -12.19 -22.54 31.51
C GLU A 43 -12.22 -23.09 30.09
N ASN A 44 -13.14 -24.00 29.79
CA ASN A 44 -13.25 -24.60 28.46
C ASN A 44 -14.72 -24.81 28.11
N ALA A 45 -15.41 -23.73 27.73
CA ALA A 45 -16.64 -23.84 26.95
C ALA A 45 -16.32 -24.34 25.52
N VAL A 46 -15.67 -25.49 25.41
CA VAL A 46 -15.60 -26.31 24.21
C VAL A 46 -17.01 -26.86 24.02
N ILE A 47 -17.83 -26.12 23.29
CA ILE A 47 -19.18 -26.54 22.97
C ILE A 47 -19.08 -27.45 21.76
N THR A 48 -19.17 -28.76 21.98
CA THR A 48 -19.47 -29.72 20.93
C THR A 48 -20.98 -29.70 20.74
N THR A 49 -21.43 -29.14 19.63
CA THR A 49 -22.86 -28.98 19.33
C THR A 49 -23.25 -29.96 18.25
N THR A 50 -24.40 -30.61 18.41
CA THR A 50 -25.07 -31.42 17.39
C THR A 50 -26.27 -30.64 16.82
N GLY A 51 -26.05 -29.43 16.29
CA GLY A 51 -27.12 -28.62 15.71
C GLY A 51 -26.68 -27.21 15.32
N ASN A 52 -27.64 -26.31 15.10
CA ASN A 52 -27.34 -24.90 14.84
C ASN A 52 -26.83 -24.23 16.12
N LEU A 53 -25.72 -23.49 16.04
CA LEU A 53 -25.14 -22.77 17.19
C LEU A 53 -25.20 -21.26 16.95
N GLN A 54 -25.72 -20.51 17.92
CA GLN A 54 -25.55 -19.06 17.97
C GLN A 54 -24.28 -18.73 18.76
N LEU A 55 -23.33 -18.00 18.16
CA LEU A 55 -22.15 -17.56 18.88
C LEU A 55 -22.49 -16.43 19.86
N SER A 56 -21.87 -16.43 21.04
CA SER A 56 -22.02 -15.39 22.06
C SER A 56 -20.64 -14.89 22.51
N GLU A 57 -20.64 -13.81 23.29
CA GLU A 57 -19.42 -13.28 23.93
C GLU A 57 -18.77 -14.27 24.90
N GLN A 58 -19.44 -15.36 25.28
CA GLN A 58 -18.88 -16.37 26.16
C GLN A 58 -18.10 -17.45 25.39
N HIS A 59 -18.24 -17.52 24.06
CA HIS A 59 -17.57 -18.54 23.25
C HIS A 59 -16.18 -18.06 22.79
N SER A 60 -15.16 -18.90 22.92
CA SER A 60 -13.79 -18.63 22.45
C SER A 60 -13.32 -19.68 21.43
N THR A 61 -13.69 -20.94 21.65
CA THR A 61 -13.35 -22.08 20.78
C THR A 61 -14.60 -22.92 20.55
N VAL A 62 -14.88 -23.25 19.29
CA VAL A 62 -16.03 -24.08 18.92
C VAL A 62 -15.56 -25.27 18.09
N LEU A 63 -15.88 -26.47 18.58
CA LEU A 63 -15.59 -27.73 17.89
C LEU A 63 -16.85 -28.18 17.15
N ILE A 64 -16.70 -28.37 15.84
CA ILE A 64 -17.79 -28.68 14.93
C ILE A 64 -17.62 -30.12 14.46
N ASN A 65 -18.62 -30.96 14.65
CA ASN A 65 -18.60 -32.36 14.22
C ASN A 65 -19.79 -32.68 13.31
N GLY A 66 -19.57 -32.62 11.99
CA GLY A 66 -20.59 -32.83 10.97
C GLY A 66 -21.03 -31.54 10.29
N ALA A 67 -22.19 -31.55 9.65
CA ALA A 67 -22.75 -30.37 9.01
C ALA A 67 -23.48 -29.48 10.04
N HIS A 68 -23.03 -28.24 10.20
CA HIS A 68 -23.60 -27.27 11.15
C HIS A 68 -23.81 -25.92 10.51
N THR A 69 -24.89 -25.23 10.88
CA THR A 69 -25.03 -23.79 10.61
C THR A 69 -24.67 -23.02 11.88
N ILE A 70 -23.60 -22.23 11.84
CA ILE A 70 -23.24 -21.32 12.93
C ILE A 70 -23.73 -19.92 12.59
N THR A 71 -24.56 -19.39 13.46
CA THR A 71 -25.10 -18.04 13.34
C THR A 71 -24.29 -17.08 14.21
N LEU A 72 -23.76 -16.03 13.60
CA LEU A 72 -23.11 -14.95 14.35
C LEU A 72 -24.18 -14.14 15.12
N PRO A 73 -23.85 -13.59 16.31
CA PRO A 73 -24.79 -12.78 17.06
C PRO A 73 -25.23 -11.56 16.23
N THR A 74 -26.50 -11.19 16.38
CA THR A 74 -27.09 -10.02 15.71
C THR A 74 -26.62 -8.73 16.40
N ILE A 75 -26.61 -7.65 15.62
CA ILE A 75 -26.18 -6.30 16.02
C ILE A 75 -26.90 -5.81 17.30
N ALA A 76 -28.12 -6.26 17.55
CA ALA A 76 -28.91 -5.89 18.72
C ALA A 76 -28.30 -6.29 20.08
N ASN A 77 -27.32 -7.21 20.09
CA ASN A 77 -26.72 -7.74 21.33
C ASN A 77 -25.30 -7.22 21.61
N VAL A 78 -24.77 -6.34 20.77
CA VAL A 78 -23.44 -5.75 20.96
C VAL A 78 -23.63 -4.28 21.26
N SER A 79 -23.32 -3.89 22.50
CA SER A 79 -23.29 -2.48 22.90
C SER A 79 -22.42 -1.70 21.92
N SER A 80 -22.68 -0.41 21.72
CA SER A 80 -22.04 0.52 20.76
C SER A 80 -20.50 0.62 20.82
N SER A 81 -19.83 -0.23 21.57
CA SER A 81 -18.40 -0.46 21.61
C SER A 81 -17.99 -1.49 20.54
N THR A 82 -17.08 -1.11 19.66
CA THR A 82 -16.31 -2.01 18.79
C THR A 82 -15.76 -3.17 19.63
N PHE A 83 -16.00 -4.41 19.21
CA PHE A 83 -15.37 -5.57 19.82
C PHE A 83 -14.67 -6.38 18.75
N THR A 84 -13.43 -6.73 19.05
CA THR A 84 -12.63 -7.64 18.22
C THR A 84 -12.53 -8.94 18.98
N LYS A 85 -13.19 -9.99 18.48
CA LYS A 85 -13.08 -11.33 19.07
C LYS A 85 -12.61 -12.33 18.04
N ARG A 86 -11.52 -13.01 18.36
CA ARG A 86 -10.98 -14.11 17.56
C ARG A 86 -11.73 -15.38 17.96
N TYR A 87 -12.38 -16.03 17.01
CA TYR A 87 -13.00 -17.33 17.21
C TYR A 87 -12.14 -18.39 16.53
N ARG A 88 -11.80 -19.46 17.27
CA ARG A 88 -11.16 -20.64 16.68
C ARG A 88 -12.25 -21.68 16.39
N LEU A 89 -12.44 -21.97 15.12
CA LEU A 89 -13.39 -22.96 14.62
C LEU A 89 -12.61 -24.19 14.16
N ILE A 90 -12.88 -25.35 14.76
CA ILE A 90 -12.17 -26.60 14.43
C ILE A 90 -13.21 -27.59 13.91
N ASN A 91 -13.13 -27.91 12.62
CA ASN A 91 -13.93 -28.99 12.03
C ASN A 91 -13.21 -30.30 12.31
N ILE A 92 -13.76 -31.12 13.19
CA ILE A 92 -13.19 -32.41 13.59
C ILE A 92 -13.77 -33.59 12.78
N SER A 93 -14.63 -33.32 11.80
CA SER A 93 -15.23 -34.36 10.95
C SER A 93 -14.51 -34.51 9.60
N SER A 94 -14.62 -35.69 8.97
CA SER A 94 -14.19 -35.93 7.58
C SER A 94 -15.16 -35.35 6.54
N SER A 95 -16.23 -34.69 6.99
CA SER A 95 -17.29 -34.14 6.15
C SER A 95 -17.21 -32.62 6.06
N THR A 96 -17.68 -32.09 4.93
CA THR A 96 -17.69 -30.67 4.61
C THR A 96 -18.60 -29.89 5.55
N GLY A 97 -18.04 -29.15 6.51
CA GLY A 97 -18.80 -28.21 7.34
C GLY A 97 -19.11 -26.94 6.56
N VAL A 98 -20.33 -26.42 6.65
CA VAL A 98 -20.74 -25.22 5.91
C VAL A 98 -21.11 -24.10 6.87
N LEU A 99 -20.25 -23.09 7.00
CA LEU A 99 -20.57 -21.90 7.80
C LEU A 99 -21.59 -21.04 7.02
N LYS A 100 -22.86 -21.03 7.45
CA LYS A 100 -23.91 -20.17 6.89
C LYS A 100 -24.26 -19.05 7.87
N THR A 101 -24.07 -17.80 7.48
CA THR A 101 -24.57 -16.63 8.23
C THR A 101 -25.97 -16.26 7.72
N LYS A 102 -26.97 -16.17 8.61
CA LYS A 102 -28.31 -15.61 8.32
C LYS A 102 -28.95 -15.13 9.63
N ALA A 103 -29.51 -13.93 9.83
CA ALA A 103 -29.62 -12.70 9.02
C ALA A 103 -29.97 -11.47 9.91
N GLY A 104 -29.76 -10.28 9.32
CA GLY A 104 -30.44 -8.99 9.58
C GLY A 104 -29.49 -7.80 9.80
N ALA A 105 -29.14 -6.93 8.84
CA ALA A 105 -29.52 -6.78 7.43
C ALA A 105 -28.29 -6.41 6.56
N GLU A 106 -28.10 -7.20 5.47
CA GLU A 106 -27.60 -6.90 4.10
C GLU A 106 -26.54 -5.77 3.90
N THR A 107 -25.39 -5.92 3.22
CA THR A 107 -24.97 -6.79 2.10
C THR A 107 -23.43 -6.90 2.11
N LEU A 108 -22.85 -8.10 2.09
CA LEU A 108 -21.44 -8.28 1.74
C LEU A 108 -21.34 -8.33 0.21
N ASN A 109 -21.14 -7.18 -0.43
CA ASN A 109 -20.93 -7.08 -1.87
C ASN A 109 -19.51 -7.52 -2.22
N GLY A 110 -19.36 -8.80 -2.53
CA GLY A 110 -18.27 -9.36 -3.31
C GLY A 110 -18.88 -10.52 -4.06
N SER A 111 -19.03 -10.39 -5.38
CA SER A 111 -19.76 -11.28 -6.30
C SER A 111 -19.29 -12.74 -6.36
N ASP A 112 -18.39 -13.17 -5.47
CA ASP A 112 -17.77 -14.49 -5.47
C ASP A 112 -18.29 -15.45 -4.37
N TYR A 113 -19.17 -15.01 -3.47
CA TYR A 113 -19.77 -15.90 -2.47
C TYR A 113 -21.17 -16.32 -2.90
N SER A 114 -21.24 -17.40 -3.68
CA SER A 114 -22.49 -18.07 -4.00
C SER A 114 -23.21 -18.51 -2.71
N SER A 115 -24.53 -18.53 -2.77
CA SER A 115 -25.50 -18.82 -1.69
C SER A 115 -25.34 -20.17 -0.95
N THR A 116 -24.23 -20.88 -1.16
CA THR A 116 -23.94 -22.21 -0.63
C THR A 116 -23.21 -22.22 0.71
N GLY A 117 -22.76 -21.07 1.23
CA GLY A 117 -22.06 -20.96 2.50
C GLY A 117 -20.55 -21.22 2.40
N LEU A 118 -19.79 -20.80 3.40
CA LEU A 118 -18.34 -20.95 3.47
C LEU A 118 -18.00 -22.43 3.69
N ASN A 119 -17.34 -23.03 2.71
CA ASN A 119 -16.91 -24.43 2.74
C ASN A 119 -15.66 -24.56 3.62
N LEU A 120 -15.81 -25.16 4.81
CA LEU A 120 -14.70 -25.49 5.72
C LEU A 120 -14.03 -26.80 5.27
N ALA A 121 -13.40 -26.78 4.10
CA ALA A 121 -12.64 -27.92 3.56
C ALA A 121 -11.31 -28.14 4.29
N VAL A 122 -10.85 -27.16 5.07
CA VAL A 122 -9.58 -27.21 5.80
C VAL A 122 -9.84 -27.47 7.28
N GLN A 123 -9.12 -28.44 7.84
CA GLN A 123 -9.29 -28.96 9.20
C GLN A 123 -9.03 -27.91 10.30
N TYR A 124 -8.34 -26.82 9.94
CA TYR A 124 -8.05 -25.68 10.82
C TYR A 124 -8.19 -24.37 10.03
N ALA A 125 -9.05 -23.48 10.50
CA ALA A 125 -9.10 -22.10 10.02
C ALA A 125 -9.28 -21.16 11.22
N GLU A 126 -8.37 -20.20 11.36
CA GLU A 126 -8.52 -19.11 12.31
C GLU A 126 -9.22 -17.96 11.61
N TYR A 127 -10.27 -17.48 12.25
CA TYR A 127 -11.12 -16.45 11.70
C TYR A 127 -11.09 -15.24 12.62
N LEU A 128 -10.57 -14.14 12.10
CA LEU A 128 -10.61 -12.87 12.78
C LEU A 128 -11.85 -12.12 12.28
N VAL A 129 -12.85 -12.02 13.13
CA VAL A 129 -14.12 -11.38 12.79
C VAL A 129 -14.12 -10.00 13.44
N TYR A 130 -14.15 -8.95 12.62
CA TYR A 130 -14.24 -7.57 13.09
C TYR A 130 -15.69 -7.11 13.02
N GLY A 131 -16.23 -6.61 14.14
CA GLY A 131 -17.52 -5.94 14.16
C GLY A 131 -17.35 -4.46 14.49
N ASN A 132 -17.71 -3.57 13.55
CA ASN A 132 -17.84 -2.13 13.84
C ASN A 132 -19.31 -1.75 14.09
N GLY A 133 -20.01 -2.57 14.87
CA GLY A 133 -21.42 -2.38 15.20
C GLY A 133 -22.42 -2.58 14.06
N THR A 134 -22.01 -2.73 12.79
CA THR A 134 -22.96 -2.85 11.67
C THR A 134 -22.63 -3.95 10.64
N VAL A 135 -21.37 -4.31 10.44
CA VAL A 135 -20.95 -5.32 9.44
C VAL A 135 -19.80 -6.17 9.97
N TRP A 136 -19.77 -7.44 9.58
CA TRP A 136 -18.72 -8.41 9.91
C TRP A 136 -17.89 -8.76 8.68
N TYR A 137 -16.56 -8.61 8.76
CA TYR A 137 -15.66 -8.90 7.64
C TYR A 137 -14.70 -10.05 7.98
N MET A 138 -14.40 -10.86 6.95
CA MET A 138 -13.19 -11.67 6.84
C MET A 138 -12.44 -11.15 5.63
N GLU A 139 -11.30 -10.50 5.82
CA GLU A 139 -10.59 -9.90 4.69
C GLU A 139 -9.21 -10.56 4.49
N THR A 140 -9.01 -11.09 3.29
CA THR A 140 -7.71 -11.33 2.65
C THR A 140 -7.32 -10.17 1.72
N VAL A 141 -8.14 -9.13 1.67
CA VAL A 141 -7.98 -7.91 0.85
C VAL A 141 -7.83 -6.74 1.81
N VAL A 142 -7.24 -5.64 1.34
CA VAL A 142 -7.25 -4.35 2.03
C VAL A 142 -7.78 -3.34 1.03
N THR A 143 -8.94 -2.77 1.32
CA THR A 143 -9.49 -1.64 0.55
C THR A 143 -9.17 -0.35 1.29
N THR A 144 -8.33 0.49 0.72
CA THR A 144 -8.00 1.81 1.28
C THR A 144 -7.76 2.82 0.16
N ASP A 145 -8.16 4.06 0.39
CA ASP A 145 -7.86 5.19 -0.51
C ASP A 145 -6.42 5.68 -0.33
N THR A 146 -5.81 5.41 0.82
CA THR A 146 -4.46 5.89 1.14
C THR A 146 -3.66 4.82 1.87
N ILE A 147 -2.45 4.58 1.38
CA ILE A 147 -1.42 3.80 2.07
C ILE A 147 -0.31 4.80 2.44
N SER A 148 -0.01 4.92 3.73
CA SER A 148 1.01 5.83 4.25
C SER A 148 2.05 5.06 5.06
N GLU A 149 3.28 5.57 5.10
CA GLU A 149 4.28 5.03 6.01
C GLU A 149 3.83 5.21 7.47
N LEU A 150 3.98 4.17 8.28
CA LEU A 150 3.69 4.25 9.71
C LEU A 150 4.86 4.89 10.48
N THR A 151 6.08 4.61 10.03
CA THR A 151 7.32 5.10 10.61
C THR A 151 7.87 6.19 9.72
N ALA A 152 8.16 7.36 10.30
CA ALA A 152 8.70 8.49 9.54
C ALA A 152 9.97 8.10 8.77
N ALA A 153 10.02 8.46 7.49
CA ALA A 153 11.16 8.26 6.59
C ALA A 153 11.58 6.80 6.33
N ALA A 154 10.70 5.83 6.61
CA ALA A 154 10.95 4.44 6.26
C ALA A 154 10.50 4.10 4.83
N GLY A 155 9.55 4.87 4.30
CA GLY A 155 8.90 4.63 3.01
C GLY A 155 7.87 3.51 3.06
N VAL A 156 7.20 3.32 1.93
CA VAL A 156 6.29 2.20 1.68
C VAL A 156 6.85 1.42 0.49
N THR A 157 7.17 0.14 0.68
CA THR A 157 7.61 -0.75 -0.41
C THR A 157 6.44 -1.60 -0.89
N ILE A 158 6.08 -1.49 -2.16
CA ILE A 158 5.08 -2.33 -2.83
C ILE A 158 5.84 -3.17 -3.86
N ASP A 159 5.98 -4.46 -3.58
CA ASP A 159 6.80 -5.37 -4.38
C ASP A 159 6.19 -5.60 -5.78
N SER A 160 4.88 -5.85 -5.84
CA SER A 160 4.15 -5.93 -7.10
C SER A 160 2.75 -5.32 -6.98
N CYS A 161 2.35 -4.55 -7.99
CA CYS A 161 0.99 -4.08 -8.14
C CYS A 161 0.52 -4.31 -9.57
N THR A 162 -0.77 -4.63 -9.73
CA THR A 162 -1.43 -4.68 -11.03
C THR A 162 -2.44 -3.54 -11.06
N ILE A 163 -2.28 -2.61 -12.00
CA ILE A 163 -3.15 -1.43 -12.13
C ILE A 163 -3.96 -1.63 -13.39
N LYS A 164 -5.28 -1.65 -13.21
CA LYS A 164 -6.23 -2.03 -14.28
C LYS A 164 -6.92 -0.82 -14.90
N ASP A 165 -6.97 0.29 -14.19
CA ASP A 165 -7.61 1.55 -14.57
C ASP A 165 -6.77 2.75 -14.08
N GLY A 166 -6.43 3.66 -15.00
CA GLY A 166 -5.59 4.83 -14.70
C GLY A 166 -4.08 4.54 -14.79
N GLY A 167 -3.30 5.56 -15.16
CA GLY A 167 -1.84 5.49 -15.13
C GLY A 167 -1.30 5.62 -13.71
N VAL A 168 -0.09 5.13 -13.47
CA VAL A 168 0.66 5.47 -12.25
C VAL A 168 1.18 6.87 -12.40
N GLU A 169 0.73 7.79 -11.56
CA GLU A 169 1.42 9.06 -11.37
C GLU A 169 2.44 8.87 -10.24
N ALA A 170 3.65 8.47 -10.62
CA ALA A 170 4.78 8.44 -9.71
C ALA A 170 5.26 9.87 -9.49
N VAL A 171 4.80 10.53 -8.43
CA VAL A 171 5.31 11.85 -8.05
C VAL A 171 6.70 11.66 -7.45
N THR A 172 7.75 11.90 -8.24
CA THR A 172 9.16 11.69 -7.88
C THR A 172 9.84 12.90 -7.22
N ASP A 173 9.11 13.92 -6.78
CA ASP A 173 9.72 15.13 -6.21
C ASP A 173 9.55 15.22 -4.68
N GLN A 174 10.59 14.84 -3.94
CA GLN A 174 10.78 15.17 -2.52
C GLN A 174 11.88 16.23 -2.33
N GLY A 175 12.20 16.99 -3.38
CA GLY A 175 13.41 17.79 -3.47
C GLY A 175 13.22 19.29 -3.67
N GLY A 176 12.01 19.85 -3.76
CA GLY A 176 11.74 21.30 -3.68
C GLY A 176 12.50 22.23 -4.64
N GLY A 177 13.26 21.66 -5.59
CA GLY A 177 14.04 22.36 -6.59
C GLY A 177 13.50 22.00 -7.95
N ALA A 178 13.21 23.00 -8.78
CA ALA A 178 12.68 22.74 -10.11
C ALA A 178 13.68 21.93 -10.96
N ASN A 179 13.15 20.96 -11.69
CA ASN A 179 13.94 19.99 -12.46
C ASN A 179 14.82 20.69 -13.52
N LEU A 180 16.07 20.26 -13.65
CA LEU A 180 16.91 20.64 -14.78
C LEU A 180 16.48 19.83 -16.01
N LEU A 181 15.85 20.50 -16.96
CA LEU A 181 15.48 19.98 -18.26
C LEU A 181 16.64 20.18 -19.24
N LEU A 182 16.78 19.24 -20.18
CA LEU A 182 17.79 19.28 -21.24
C LEU A 182 17.09 19.31 -22.60
N LYS A 183 17.49 20.23 -23.47
CA LYS A 183 17.03 20.32 -24.86
C LYS A 183 18.21 20.26 -25.81
N VAL A 184 18.15 19.36 -26.78
CA VAL A 184 19.14 19.25 -27.86
C VAL A 184 18.48 19.78 -29.14
N ILE A 185 19.14 20.72 -29.82
CA ILE A 185 18.61 21.40 -31.01
C ILE A 185 19.70 21.39 -32.07
N GLU A 186 19.33 21.01 -33.29
CA GLU A 186 20.23 21.10 -34.42
C GLU A 186 20.52 22.56 -34.77
N ILE A 187 21.78 22.88 -35.04
CA ILE A 187 22.22 24.23 -35.44
C ILE A 187 21.62 24.59 -36.80
N GLY A 188 21.40 23.57 -37.63
CA GLY A 188 21.03 23.73 -39.02
C GLY A 188 22.25 24.11 -39.85
N ASP A 189 21.98 24.66 -41.02
CA ASP A 189 23.02 25.08 -41.95
C ASP A 189 23.66 26.39 -41.48
N TRP A 190 24.98 26.36 -41.31
CA TRP A 190 25.78 27.51 -40.94
C TRP A 190 27.10 27.42 -41.72
N ASP A 191 27.20 28.27 -42.74
CA ASP A 191 28.44 28.54 -43.43
C ASP A 191 29.34 29.37 -42.52
N MET A 192 30.31 28.70 -41.90
CA MET A 192 31.17 29.37 -40.94
C MET A 192 32.19 30.24 -41.66
N ASP A 193 32.58 30.02 -42.92
CA ASP A 193 33.53 30.91 -43.60
C ASP A 193 32.86 32.25 -44.00
N ALA A 194 31.60 32.18 -44.47
CA ALA A 194 30.85 33.37 -44.88
C ALA A 194 30.24 34.16 -43.70
N ALA A 195 29.85 33.49 -42.60
CA ALA A 195 29.19 34.13 -41.47
C ALA A 195 29.89 33.83 -40.14
N SER A 196 30.31 34.89 -39.44
CA SER A 196 30.93 34.77 -38.11
C SER A 196 29.95 34.47 -36.98
N SER A 197 28.64 34.55 -37.23
CA SER A 197 27.60 34.27 -36.23
C SER A 197 26.37 33.63 -36.85
N HIS A 198 25.65 32.84 -36.05
CA HIS A 198 24.41 32.18 -36.46
C HIS A 198 23.37 32.16 -35.33
N ASN A 199 22.10 32.28 -35.69
CA ASN A 199 21.00 32.28 -34.74
C ASN A 199 20.30 30.92 -34.73
N VAL A 200 20.27 30.27 -33.56
CA VAL A 200 19.54 29.01 -33.35
C VAL A 200 18.32 29.25 -32.48
N ALA A 201 17.13 28.94 -33.01
CA ALA A 201 15.87 29.09 -32.27
C ALA A 201 15.80 28.08 -31.12
N HIS A 202 15.86 28.55 -29.87
CA HIS A 202 15.93 27.66 -28.71
C HIS A 202 14.56 27.07 -28.32
N GLY A 203 13.46 27.72 -28.72
CA GLY A 203 12.09 27.24 -28.49
C GLY A 203 11.72 27.02 -27.01
N ILE A 204 12.35 27.75 -26.09
CA ILE A 204 12.01 27.78 -24.65
C ILE A 204 11.00 28.92 -24.37
N GLY A 205 10.80 29.81 -25.34
CA GLY A 205 9.84 30.91 -25.24
C GLY A 205 10.21 31.91 -24.15
N ALA A 206 9.20 32.44 -23.44
CA ALA A 206 9.38 33.48 -22.43
C ALA A 206 10.26 33.06 -21.24
N SER A 207 10.43 31.74 -21.01
CA SER A 207 11.26 31.17 -19.95
C SER A 207 12.76 31.11 -20.30
N TYR A 208 13.22 31.79 -21.37
CA TYR A 208 14.65 31.79 -21.76
C TYR A 208 15.60 32.24 -20.63
N LYS A 209 15.13 33.06 -19.68
CA LYS A 209 15.88 33.47 -18.49
C LYS A 209 16.18 32.31 -17.52
N ASN A 210 15.48 31.19 -17.69
CA ASN A 210 15.69 29.98 -16.91
C ASN A 210 16.74 29.04 -17.50
N ILE A 211 17.37 29.40 -18.63
CA ILE A 211 18.53 28.68 -19.16
C ILE A 211 19.67 28.75 -18.11
N ARG A 212 20.34 27.62 -17.88
CA ARG A 212 21.41 27.41 -16.90
C ARG A 212 22.73 27.03 -17.56
N SER A 213 22.68 26.40 -18.73
CA SER A 213 23.86 26.05 -19.51
C SER A 213 23.52 25.95 -20.99
N ILE A 214 24.50 26.27 -21.84
CA ILE A 214 24.46 26.01 -23.27
C ILE A 214 25.82 25.45 -23.65
N SER A 215 25.84 24.42 -24.49
CA SER A 215 27.06 23.84 -25.05
C SER A 215 26.82 23.52 -26.53
N GLY A 216 27.68 24.03 -27.40
CA GLY A 216 27.64 23.73 -28.84
C GLY A 216 28.65 22.68 -29.25
N ILE A 217 28.23 21.74 -30.09
CA ILE A 217 29.10 20.81 -30.84
C ILE A 217 29.04 21.19 -32.31
N ILE A 218 30.20 21.39 -32.92
CA ILE A 218 30.41 21.70 -34.32
C ILE A 218 30.92 20.46 -35.03
N ARG A 219 30.32 20.15 -36.18
CA ARG A 219 30.69 19.05 -37.06
C ARG A 219 31.40 19.61 -38.30
N ASP A 220 32.49 18.97 -38.73
CA ASP A 220 33.16 19.29 -39.99
C ASP A 220 32.34 18.84 -41.21
N ASP A 221 32.67 19.35 -42.39
CA ASP A 221 31.91 19.08 -43.63
C ASP A 221 32.00 17.62 -44.08
N ASP A 222 33.09 16.92 -43.73
CA ASP A 222 33.25 15.48 -44.04
C ASP A 222 32.51 14.56 -43.05
N ASP A 223 31.91 15.11 -41.97
CA ASP A 223 31.31 14.34 -40.87
C ASP A 223 32.28 13.32 -40.26
N THR A 224 33.54 13.72 -40.09
CA THR A 224 34.59 12.88 -39.51
C THR A 224 34.99 13.33 -38.12
N ASN A 225 34.83 14.62 -37.81
CA ASN A 225 35.26 15.19 -36.55
C ASN A 225 34.18 16.08 -35.92
N TYR A 226 34.16 16.06 -34.59
CA TYR A 226 33.21 16.79 -33.76
C TYR A 226 33.97 17.60 -32.73
N TYR A 227 33.76 18.91 -32.73
CA TYR A 227 34.48 19.88 -31.92
C TYR A 227 33.52 20.59 -30.99
N LYS A 228 33.99 20.96 -29.79
CA LYS A 228 33.24 21.93 -28.99
C LYS A 228 33.35 23.30 -29.65
N LEU A 229 32.26 24.05 -29.71
CA LEU A 229 32.30 25.43 -30.22
C LEU A 229 33.27 26.30 -29.40
N GLU A 230 33.34 26.06 -28.09
CA GLU A 230 34.29 26.70 -27.16
C GLU A 230 35.66 26.02 -27.14
N LEU A 231 36.08 25.39 -28.25
CA LEU A 231 37.43 24.83 -28.36
C LEU A 231 38.46 25.92 -28.03
N ILE A 232 39.42 25.59 -27.17
CA ILE A 232 40.52 26.50 -26.81
C ILE A 232 41.75 26.05 -27.59
N GLN A 233 42.35 26.96 -28.36
CA GLN A 233 43.60 26.68 -29.08
C GLN A 233 44.82 26.71 -28.14
N LEU A 234 45.99 26.35 -28.67
CA LEU A 234 47.25 26.31 -27.91
C LEU A 234 47.66 27.68 -27.33
N ASP A 235 47.15 28.76 -27.91
CA ASP A 235 47.33 30.15 -27.46
C ASP A 235 46.37 30.56 -26.32
N GLY A 236 45.45 29.67 -25.93
CA GLY A 236 44.46 29.93 -24.88
C GLY A 236 43.23 30.70 -25.36
N VAL A 237 43.08 30.95 -26.66
CA VAL A 237 41.96 31.75 -27.21
C VAL A 237 40.78 30.82 -27.57
N PRO A 238 39.56 31.10 -27.05
CA PRO A 238 38.36 30.39 -27.47
C PRO A 238 38.05 30.62 -28.95
N GLN A 239 37.71 29.56 -29.67
CA GLN A 239 37.44 29.59 -31.11
C GLN A 239 35.99 29.92 -31.45
N GLY A 240 35.14 30.04 -30.44
CA GLY A 240 33.72 30.39 -30.55
C GLY A 240 33.01 30.28 -29.21
N GLY A 241 31.71 30.52 -29.22
CA GLY A 241 30.87 30.36 -28.05
C GLY A 241 29.45 30.87 -28.27
N VAL A 242 28.71 30.99 -27.17
CA VAL A 242 27.42 31.67 -27.16
C VAL A 242 27.64 33.15 -26.84
N SER A 243 27.32 34.03 -27.78
CA SER A 243 27.49 35.47 -27.61
C SER A 243 26.25 36.15 -27.02
N LEU A 244 25.06 35.59 -27.27
CA LEU A 244 23.79 36.14 -26.80
C LEU A 244 22.75 35.05 -26.53
N ILE A 245 22.00 35.20 -25.43
CA ILE A 245 20.78 34.43 -25.16
C ILE A 245 19.58 35.39 -25.24
N GLY A 246 18.88 35.37 -26.37
CA GLY A 246 17.67 36.17 -26.59
C GLY A 246 16.40 35.43 -26.14
N SER A 247 15.25 36.07 -26.34
CA SER A 247 13.94 35.48 -26.01
C SER A 247 13.41 34.46 -27.03
N VAL A 248 14.09 34.35 -28.18
CA VAL A 248 13.71 33.45 -29.29
C VAL A 248 14.90 32.61 -29.75
N ASN A 249 16.06 33.25 -29.89
CA ASN A 249 17.27 32.65 -30.42
C ASN A 249 18.42 32.74 -29.42
N ILE A 250 19.28 31.74 -29.45
CA ILE A 250 20.66 31.88 -28.97
C ILE A 250 21.53 32.24 -30.18
N GLN A 251 22.48 33.15 -30.00
CA GLN A 251 23.45 33.49 -31.03
C GLN A 251 24.75 32.74 -30.74
N LEU A 252 25.16 31.93 -31.71
CA LEU A 252 26.47 31.30 -31.73
C LEU A 252 27.42 32.22 -32.49
N GLU A 253 28.65 32.34 -32.00
CA GLU A 253 29.71 33.05 -32.70
C GLU A 253 30.94 32.16 -32.82
N ARG A 254 31.73 32.42 -33.85
CA ARG A 254 33.09 31.92 -33.99
C ARG A 254 34.09 33.05 -33.91
N PHE A 255 35.32 32.71 -33.59
CA PHE A 255 36.44 33.61 -33.70
C PHE A 255 36.77 33.84 -35.19
N ALA A 256 36.87 35.11 -35.60
CA ALA A 256 37.37 35.45 -36.92
C ALA A 256 38.82 34.98 -37.04
N THR A 257 39.19 34.33 -38.14
CA THR A 257 40.48 33.66 -38.37
C THR A 257 40.78 32.46 -37.46
N GLY A 258 39.77 31.97 -36.73
CA GLY A 258 39.90 30.81 -35.84
C GLY A 258 39.83 29.46 -36.56
N THR A 259 39.84 28.36 -35.78
CA THR A 259 39.73 26.99 -36.29
C THR A 259 38.53 26.78 -37.21
N PHE A 260 37.39 27.41 -36.87
CA PHE A 260 36.16 27.28 -37.62
C PHE A 260 36.02 28.27 -38.79
N ASP A 261 37.07 29.05 -39.07
CA ASP A 261 37.17 29.96 -40.22
C ASP A 261 38.00 29.29 -41.33
N ALA A 262 37.53 28.14 -41.79
CA ALA A 262 38.26 27.31 -42.74
C ALA A 262 37.27 26.53 -43.63
N ALA A 263 37.74 26.14 -44.81
CA ALA A 263 36.97 25.39 -45.82
C ALA A 263 36.56 23.96 -45.39
N ALA A 264 36.86 23.55 -44.15
CA ALA A 264 36.32 22.33 -43.55
C ALA A 264 35.04 22.60 -42.74
N PHE A 265 34.62 23.87 -42.68
CA PHE A 265 33.45 24.34 -41.97
C PHE A 265 32.62 25.36 -42.79
N ASP A 266 32.82 25.43 -44.10
CA ASP A 266 32.25 26.49 -44.94
C ASP A 266 30.86 26.12 -45.47
N ASP A 267 30.58 24.91 -45.92
CA ASP A 267 29.24 24.48 -46.33
C ASP A 267 29.35 22.98 -46.67
N PHE A 268 28.28 22.22 -46.54
CA PHE A 268 28.20 20.83 -47.01
C PHE A 268 28.14 20.77 -48.56
N GLY A 269 28.99 21.51 -49.26
CA GLY A 269 29.07 21.56 -50.72
C GLY A 269 27.74 21.93 -51.40
N GLY A 270 26.92 22.79 -50.78
CA GLY A 270 25.60 23.17 -51.29
C GLY A 270 24.48 22.15 -51.03
N VAL A 271 24.74 21.10 -50.24
CA VAL A 271 23.70 20.25 -49.67
C VAL A 271 23.39 20.79 -48.28
N GLN A 272 22.15 21.20 -48.02
CA GLN A 272 21.73 21.68 -46.69
C GLN A 272 22.15 20.69 -45.59
N GLY A 273 23.24 21.02 -44.90
CA GLY A 273 23.87 20.19 -43.89
C GLY A 273 23.60 20.76 -42.51
N ASN A 274 23.65 19.92 -41.50
CA ASN A 274 23.58 20.37 -40.12
C ASN A 274 25.00 20.62 -39.59
N ARG A 275 25.29 21.83 -39.08
CA ARG A 275 26.60 22.22 -38.51
C ARG A 275 26.86 21.60 -37.13
N GLY A 276 25.93 20.81 -36.61
CA GLY A 276 26.01 20.10 -35.35
C GLY A 276 24.82 20.44 -34.45
N TRP A 277 24.99 20.40 -33.14
CA TRP A 277 23.88 20.66 -32.22
C TRP A 277 24.30 21.51 -31.03
N VAL A 278 23.29 22.11 -30.41
CA VAL A 278 23.39 22.80 -29.13
C VAL A 278 22.60 22.03 -28.08
N THR A 279 23.22 21.81 -26.93
CA THR A 279 22.57 21.27 -25.73
C THR A 279 22.31 22.41 -24.77
N ILE A 280 21.05 22.62 -24.40
CA ILE A 280 20.57 23.67 -23.50
C ILE A 280 20.03 23.03 -22.23
N GLY A 281 20.65 23.33 -21.08
CA GLY A 281 20.09 23.03 -19.77
C GLY A 281 19.24 24.19 -19.27
N TYR A 282 18.01 23.94 -18.84
CA TYR A 282 17.09 24.98 -18.35
C TYR A 282 16.15 24.43 -17.28
N ILE A 283 15.50 25.34 -16.56
CA ILE A 283 14.49 25.02 -15.55
C ILE A 283 13.14 25.54 -16.08
N GLU A 284 12.06 24.77 -15.92
CA GLU A 284 10.71 25.28 -16.22
C GLU A 284 10.20 26.24 -15.12
#